data_AF-A0A6L3N582-F1
#
_entry.id   AF-A0A6L3N582-F1
#
_cell.length_a   1.000
_cell.length_b   1.000
_cell.length_c   1.000
_cell.angle_alpha   90.00
_cell.angle_beta   90.00
_cell.angle_gamma   90.00
#
_symmetry.space_group_name_H-M   'P 1'
#
loop_
_entity.id
_entity.type
_entity.pdbx_description
1 polymer ?
#
loop_
_entity_poly.entity_id
_entity_poly.type
_entity_poly.pdbx_seq_one_letter_code
_entity_poly.pdbx_strand_id
1 'polypeptide(L)'
;MSHGDRDRDLQAMRTRYWVKVIKQIAKQEGKEDKAFIRELETNPLYADVADWEWWDYLSGDQVPQSKRLNIVEKLLPGTAESFTTGPRGLELWEVLAGPKLAERTFNAALVASYGSKAVNGWDLAEKAFWFILPMLSFKVGPFVAQMNKKMIIVDGKERPVIREGEHLPWSDIQRLIERGSIVLDEEKELIRAQSGEVLELKLSELLALCDDTRKLYTLENTLADLGSEIVEYAYNLNERDYSFGFTAEFILPAFSLWWIAQENNNNRVKNIARLIIQAMNNEVIELEFEEVGADLKDFVARKLI
;
A
#
# COMPACT_ATOMS: atom_id res chain seq x y z
N MET A 1 -10.49 -26.99 17.17
CA MET A 1 -10.37 -25.85 16.24
C MET A 1 -9.15 -25.07 16.67
N SER A 2 -8.07 -25.14 15.89
CA SER A 2 -6.81 -24.47 16.22
C SER A 2 -7.05 -22.96 16.21
N HIS A 3 -7.08 -22.32 17.38
CA HIS A 3 -6.79 -20.90 17.48
C HIS A 3 -5.33 -20.75 17.10
N GLY A 4 -5.05 -20.72 15.79
CA GLY A 4 -3.70 -20.52 15.28
C GLY A 4 -3.15 -19.25 15.90
N ASP A 5 -1.95 -19.34 16.47
CA ASP A 5 -1.18 -18.22 16.98
C ASP A 5 -1.17 -17.13 15.91
N ARG A 6 -2.10 -16.18 16.02
CA ARG A 6 -2.05 -14.97 15.22
C ARG A 6 -0.89 -14.16 15.76
N ASP A 7 -0.11 -13.59 14.85
CA ASP A 7 1.06 -12.78 15.17
C ASP A 7 0.73 -11.78 16.30
N ARG A 8 1.56 -11.80 17.35
CA ARG A 8 1.33 -10.99 18.57
C ARG A 8 1.32 -9.50 18.25
N ASP A 9 2.18 -9.06 17.34
CA ASP A 9 2.26 -7.65 16.96
C ASP A 9 1.00 -7.23 16.20
N LEU A 10 0.48 -8.11 15.33
CA LEU A 10 -0.80 -7.89 14.65
C LEU A 10 -1.96 -7.81 15.64
N GLN A 11 -2.02 -8.73 16.62
CA GLN A 11 -3.09 -8.68 17.63
C GLN A 11 -3.00 -7.43 18.51
N ALA A 12 -1.80 -6.99 18.85
CA ALA A 12 -1.60 -5.78 19.65
C ALA A 12 -2.07 -4.54 18.88
N MET A 13 -1.64 -4.35 17.63
CA MET A 13 -2.09 -3.24 16.76
C MET A 13 -3.62 -3.23 16.59
N ARG A 14 -4.20 -4.38 16.26
CA ARG A 14 -5.64 -4.57 16.13
C ARG A 14 -6.41 -4.20 17.40
N THR A 15 -5.88 -4.57 18.56
CA THR A 15 -6.47 -4.23 19.86
C THR A 15 -6.41 -2.73 20.12
N ARG A 16 -5.27 -2.10 19.92
CA ARG A 16 -5.12 -0.65 20.11
C ARG A 16 -6.05 0.13 19.20
N TYR A 17 -6.21 -0.28 17.94
CA TYR A 17 -7.18 0.31 17.03
C TYR A 17 -8.62 0.17 17.54
N TRP A 18 -9.00 -1.04 17.98
CA TRP A 18 -10.33 -1.26 18.54
C TRP A 18 -10.62 -0.38 19.75
N VAL A 19 -9.65 -0.21 20.67
CA VAL A 19 -9.79 0.70 21.81
C VAL A 19 -9.90 2.16 21.35
N LYS A 20 -9.16 2.57 20.31
CA LYS A 20 -9.30 3.91 19.70
C LYS A 20 -10.74 4.13 19.21
N VAL A 21 -11.34 3.15 18.55
CA VAL A 21 -12.75 3.22 18.10
C VAL A 21 -13.73 3.27 19.28
N ILE A 22 -13.48 2.51 20.35
CA ILE A 22 -14.27 2.60 21.59
C ILE A 22 -14.20 4.03 22.16
N LYS A 23 -13.01 4.62 22.26
CA LYS A 23 -12.83 6.00 22.73
C LYS A 23 -13.61 7.00 21.87
N GLN A 24 -13.62 6.83 20.55
CA GLN A 24 -14.38 7.66 19.62
C GLN A 24 -15.89 7.58 19.88
N ILE A 25 -16.46 6.37 19.92
CA ILE A 25 -17.91 6.18 20.10
C ILE A 25 -18.35 6.62 21.51
N ALA A 26 -17.53 6.39 22.53
CA ALA A 26 -17.74 6.87 23.89
C ALA A 26 -17.53 8.39 24.06
N LYS A 27 -17.18 9.12 23.00
CA LYS A 27 -16.89 10.57 23.01
C LYS A 27 -15.73 10.97 23.93
N GLN A 28 -14.74 10.07 24.04
CA GLN A 28 -13.49 10.24 24.78
C GLN A 28 -12.27 10.37 23.84
N GLU A 29 -12.49 10.62 22.55
CA GLU A 29 -11.42 10.94 21.62
C GLU A 29 -10.68 12.22 22.04
N GLY A 30 -9.35 12.21 21.89
CA GLY A 30 -8.47 13.32 22.31
C GLY A 30 -8.31 13.47 23.84
N LYS A 31 -8.97 12.62 24.65
CA LYS A 31 -8.77 12.59 26.09
C LYS A 31 -7.63 11.66 26.48
N GLU A 32 -6.96 12.01 27.58
CA GLU A 32 -5.98 11.14 28.23
C GLU A 32 -6.61 9.79 28.59
N ASP A 33 -5.81 8.73 28.51
CA ASP A 33 -6.29 7.36 28.78
C ASP A 33 -6.85 7.19 30.18
N LYS A 34 -6.31 7.89 31.18
CA LYS A 34 -6.86 7.92 32.55
C LYS A 34 -8.28 8.45 32.61
N ALA A 35 -8.60 9.48 31.81
CA ALA A 35 -9.93 10.06 31.77
C ALA A 35 -10.92 9.10 31.09
N PHE A 36 -10.48 8.44 30.01
CA PHE A 36 -11.27 7.40 29.36
C PHE A 36 -11.58 6.23 30.29
N ILE A 37 -10.58 5.69 31.00
CA ILE A 37 -10.78 4.58 31.95
C ILE A 37 -11.73 5.00 33.06
N ARG A 38 -11.55 6.19 33.63
CA ARG A 38 -12.45 6.72 34.65
C ARG A 38 -13.89 6.86 34.15
N GLU A 39 -14.09 7.26 32.89
CA GLU A 39 -15.42 7.29 32.27
C GLU A 39 -16.05 5.89 32.26
N LEU A 40 -15.29 4.87 31.86
CA LEU A 40 -15.76 3.47 31.86
C LEU A 40 -16.05 2.94 33.27
N GLU A 41 -15.27 3.35 34.27
CA GLU A 41 -15.43 2.93 35.67
C GLU A 41 -16.64 3.58 36.35
N THR A 42 -16.96 4.83 36.00
CA THR A 42 -17.91 5.67 36.78
C THR A 42 -19.25 5.88 36.10
N ASN A 43 -19.34 5.75 34.78
CA ASN A 43 -20.60 5.89 34.07
C ASN A 43 -21.41 4.59 34.18
N PRO A 44 -22.64 4.61 34.73
CA PRO A 44 -23.48 3.42 34.86
C PRO A 44 -23.77 2.70 33.53
N LEU A 45 -23.68 3.41 32.40
CA LEU A 45 -23.80 2.81 31.07
C LEU A 45 -22.75 1.72 30.82
N TYR A 46 -21.56 1.83 31.42
CA TYR A 46 -20.42 0.95 31.19
C TYR A 46 -20.17 -0.03 32.34
N ALA A 47 -21.15 -0.22 33.23
CA ALA A 47 -20.99 -1.05 34.44
C ALA A 47 -20.49 -2.48 34.15
N ASP A 48 -20.88 -3.08 33.01
CA ASP A 48 -20.47 -4.44 32.60
C ASP A 48 -18.98 -4.56 32.21
N VAL A 49 -18.30 -3.41 32.05
CA VAL A 49 -16.90 -3.34 31.65
C VAL A 49 -16.05 -2.45 32.57
N ALA A 50 -16.63 -1.97 33.67
CA ALA A 50 -15.99 -1.03 34.60
C ALA A 50 -14.76 -1.62 35.29
N ASP A 51 -14.73 -2.93 35.54
CA ASP A 51 -13.67 -3.62 36.27
C ASP A 51 -12.60 -4.28 35.37
N TRP A 52 -12.62 -4.00 34.07
CA TRP A 52 -11.67 -4.59 33.14
C TRP A 52 -10.29 -3.92 33.20
N GLU A 53 -9.24 -4.68 32.87
CA GLU A 53 -7.86 -4.21 32.78
C GLU A 53 -7.63 -3.38 31.50
N TRP A 54 -8.28 -2.21 31.42
CA TRP A 54 -8.26 -1.36 30.22
C TRP A 54 -6.87 -0.87 29.80
N TRP A 55 -5.94 -0.76 30.75
CA TRP A 55 -4.55 -0.44 30.44
C TRP A 55 -3.89 -1.47 29.53
N ASP A 56 -4.15 -2.75 29.76
CA ASP A 56 -3.56 -3.83 28.95
C ASP A 56 -4.17 -3.88 27.55
N TYR A 57 -5.42 -3.43 27.41
CA TYR A 57 -6.05 -3.24 26.11
C TYR A 57 -5.49 -2.02 25.35
N LEU A 58 -5.26 -0.92 26.05
CA LEU A 58 -4.68 0.30 25.49
C LEU A 58 -3.23 0.09 25.01
N SER A 59 -2.45 -0.74 25.69
CA SER A 59 -1.10 -1.12 25.25
C SER A 59 -1.13 -2.20 24.15
N GLY A 60 -2.22 -2.97 24.07
CA GLY A 60 -2.32 -4.15 23.20
C GLY A 60 -1.68 -5.40 23.79
N ASP A 61 -1.35 -5.41 25.08
CA ASP A 61 -0.84 -6.58 25.80
C ASP A 61 -1.92 -7.64 26.00
N GLN A 62 -3.18 -7.23 26.17
CA GLN A 62 -4.32 -8.11 26.25
C GLN A 62 -5.15 -8.06 24.97
N VAL A 63 -5.51 -9.22 24.42
CA VAL A 63 -6.36 -9.33 23.23
C VAL A 63 -7.79 -9.68 23.67
N PRO A 64 -8.83 -8.95 23.22
CA PRO A 64 -10.19 -9.20 23.67
C PRO A 64 -10.71 -10.52 23.10
N GLN A 65 -11.24 -11.38 23.98
CA GLN A 65 -11.95 -12.58 23.57
C GLN A 65 -13.32 -12.23 22.96
N SER A 66 -13.90 -13.12 22.15
CA SER A 66 -15.21 -12.91 21.52
C SER A 66 -16.31 -12.54 22.51
N LYS A 67 -16.31 -13.11 23.72
CA LYS A 67 -17.27 -12.74 24.77
C LYS A 67 -17.12 -11.27 25.20
N ARG A 68 -15.88 -10.78 25.34
CA ARG A 68 -15.59 -9.39 25.72
C ARG A 68 -15.96 -8.43 24.57
N LEU A 69 -15.63 -8.76 23.33
CA LEU A 69 -16.08 -8.00 22.16
C LEU A 69 -17.61 -7.85 22.13
N ASN A 70 -18.34 -8.94 22.37
CA ASN A 70 -19.81 -8.91 22.37
C ASN A 70 -20.42 -8.10 23.51
N ILE A 71 -19.73 -8.00 24.66
CA ILE A 71 -20.18 -7.12 25.76
C ILE A 71 -20.02 -5.67 25.33
N VAL A 72 -18.84 -5.29 24.82
CA VAL A 72 -18.60 -3.92 24.36
C VAL A 72 -19.53 -3.53 23.20
N GLU A 73 -19.75 -4.42 22.23
CA GLU A 73 -20.66 -4.18 21.11
C GLU A 73 -22.09 -3.87 21.55
N LYS A 74 -22.57 -4.49 22.63
CA LYS A 74 -23.90 -4.19 23.18
C LYS A 74 -23.99 -2.80 23.79
N LEU A 75 -22.89 -2.31 24.38
CA LEU A 75 -22.81 -1.00 25.01
C LEU A 75 -22.51 0.10 23.99
N LEU A 76 -21.65 -0.21 23.02
CA LEU A 76 -21.10 0.67 22.01
C LEU A 76 -21.14 -0.06 20.64
N PRO A 77 -22.29 -0.01 19.94
CA PRO A 77 -22.46 -0.69 18.67
C PRO A 77 -21.48 -0.22 17.59
N GLY A 78 -21.05 -1.14 16.73
CA GLY A 78 -20.08 -0.91 15.65
C GLY A 78 -18.61 -1.07 16.06
N THR A 79 -18.33 -1.41 17.32
CA THR A 79 -16.95 -1.62 17.80
C THR A 79 -16.42 -3.00 17.44
N ALA A 80 -17.26 -4.03 17.36
CA ALA A 80 -16.82 -5.38 17.03
C ALA A 80 -16.23 -5.46 15.60
N GLU A 81 -16.83 -4.74 14.65
CA GLU A 81 -16.40 -4.74 13.25
C GLU A 81 -15.00 -4.15 13.07
N SER A 82 -14.68 -3.07 13.79
CA SER A 82 -13.34 -2.45 13.73
C SER A 82 -12.25 -3.41 14.22
N PHE A 83 -12.59 -4.27 15.19
CA PHE A 83 -11.71 -5.35 15.61
C PHE A 83 -11.68 -6.46 14.56
N THR A 84 -12.78 -6.88 13.92
CA THR A 84 -12.74 -8.03 12.98
C THR A 84 -12.12 -7.71 11.63
N THR A 85 -12.39 -6.52 11.09
CA THR A 85 -12.17 -6.19 9.69
C THR A 85 -10.96 -5.27 9.54
N GLY A 86 -11.04 -4.07 10.15
CA GLY A 86 -10.06 -3.01 9.99
C GLY A 86 -10.70 -1.64 9.83
N PRO A 87 -9.88 -0.59 9.63
CA PRO A 87 -10.36 0.75 9.34
C PRO A 87 -11.16 0.81 8.03
N ARG A 88 -12.18 1.68 8.00
CA ARG A 88 -13.06 1.91 6.83
C ARG A 88 -13.77 0.66 6.28
N GLY A 89 -13.89 -0.41 7.07
CA GLY A 89 -14.47 -1.68 6.62
C GLY A 89 -13.56 -2.47 5.68
N LEU A 90 -12.29 -2.08 5.55
CA LEU A 90 -11.30 -2.83 4.79
C LEU A 90 -10.82 -4.03 5.60
N GLU A 91 -10.72 -5.21 4.97
CA GLU A 91 -10.27 -6.47 5.59
C GLU A 91 -8.76 -6.50 5.88
N LEU A 92 -8.22 -5.39 6.41
CA LEU A 92 -6.80 -5.18 6.69
C LEU A 92 -6.23 -6.26 7.61
N TRP A 93 -6.93 -6.60 8.69
CA TRP A 93 -6.43 -7.57 9.66
C TRP A 93 -6.28 -8.96 9.07
N GLU A 94 -7.19 -9.35 8.18
CA GLU A 94 -7.12 -10.65 7.53
C GLU A 94 -6.02 -10.71 6.48
N VAL A 95 -5.85 -9.65 5.68
CA VAL A 95 -4.75 -9.55 4.71
C VAL A 95 -3.39 -9.55 5.40
N LEU A 96 -3.22 -8.82 6.50
CA LEU A 96 -1.97 -8.82 7.26
C LEU A 96 -1.71 -10.15 8.00
N ALA A 97 -2.76 -10.88 8.36
CA ALA A 97 -2.63 -12.18 9.03
C ALA A 97 -2.12 -13.29 8.10
N GLY A 98 -2.22 -13.12 6.78
CA GLY A 98 -1.67 -14.07 5.84
C GLY A 98 -2.46 -14.25 4.54
N PRO A 99 -2.11 -15.30 3.78
CA PRO A 99 -2.52 -15.43 2.39
C PRO A 99 -4.00 -15.79 2.17
N LYS A 100 -4.67 -16.33 3.18
CA LYS A 100 -6.03 -16.88 3.07
C LYS A 100 -7.01 -15.93 2.37
N LEU A 101 -6.90 -14.63 2.66
CA LEU A 101 -7.72 -13.60 2.05
C LEU A 101 -7.02 -12.87 0.90
N ALA A 102 -5.69 -12.87 0.91
CA ALA A 102 -4.86 -12.09 0.01
C ALA A 102 -5.23 -12.33 -1.47
N GLU A 103 -5.37 -13.59 -1.89
CA GLU A 103 -5.70 -13.90 -3.28
C GLU A 103 -7.04 -13.30 -3.72
N ARG A 104 -8.07 -13.39 -2.87
CA ARG A 104 -9.39 -12.82 -3.15
C ARG A 104 -9.30 -11.29 -3.26
N THR A 105 -8.64 -10.65 -2.30
CA THR A 105 -8.48 -9.20 -2.25
C THR A 105 -7.73 -8.67 -3.48
N PHE A 106 -6.61 -9.30 -3.82
CA PHE A 106 -5.79 -8.92 -4.96
C PHE A 106 -6.52 -9.11 -6.30
N ASN A 107 -7.13 -10.28 -6.50
CA ASN A 107 -7.90 -10.54 -7.72
C ASN A 107 -9.10 -9.61 -7.83
N ALA A 108 -9.81 -9.30 -6.74
CA ALA A 108 -10.94 -8.38 -6.76
C ALA A 108 -10.53 -6.97 -7.25
N ALA A 109 -9.39 -6.46 -6.78
CA ALA A 109 -8.85 -5.18 -7.24
C ALA A 109 -8.56 -5.19 -8.76
N LEU A 110 -7.92 -6.25 -9.27
CA LEU A 110 -7.68 -6.39 -10.71
C LEU A 110 -8.97 -6.54 -11.51
N VAL A 111 -9.95 -7.30 -11.01
CA VAL A 111 -11.24 -7.52 -11.68
C VAL A 111 -12.03 -6.22 -11.78
N ALA A 112 -11.95 -5.35 -10.77
CA ALA A 112 -12.59 -4.04 -10.82
C ALA A 112 -12.07 -3.17 -11.96
N SER A 113 -10.76 -3.25 -12.27
CA SER A 113 -10.14 -2.44 -13.33
C SER A 113 -10.19 -3.10 -14.71
N TYR A 114 -10.05 -4.42 -14.80
CA TYR A 114 -9.80 -5.13 -16.06
C TYR A 114 -10.88 -6.17 -16.41
N GLY A 115 -11.81 -6.46 -15.50
CA GLY A 115 -12.86 -7.45 -15.68
C GLY A 115 -12.39 -8.90 -15.47
N SER A 116 -13.31 -9.75 -15.00
CA SER A 116 -13.01 -11.13 -14.59
C SER A 116 -12.47 -12.02 -15.71
N LYS A 117 -12.93 -11.81 -16.94
CA LYS A 117 -12.49 -12.61 -18.09
C LYS A 117 -10.98 -12.45 -18.38
N ALA A 118 -10.45 -11.22 -18.26
CA ALA A 118 -9.04 -10.96 -18.49
C ALA A 118 -8.19 -11.53 -17.35
N VAL A 119 -8.55 -11.20 -16.10
CA VAL A 119 -7.77 -11.55 -14.90
C VAL A 119 -7.62 -13.06 -14.70
N ASN A 120 -8.65 -13.84 -15.07
CA ASN A 120 -8.59 -15.31 -14.95
C ASN A 120 -7.59 -15.95 -15.92
N GLY A 121 -7.21 -15.26 -17.00
CA GLY A 121 -6.23 -15.74 -17.96
C GLY A 121 -4.79 -15.42 -17.59
N TRP A 122 -4.58 -14.55 -16.59
CA TRP A 122 -3.25 -14.04 -16.24
C TRP A 122 -2.52 -14.92 -15.24
N ASP A 123 -1.23 -15.10 -15.46
CA ASP A 123 -0.34 -15.62 -14.42
C ASP A 123 -0.05 -14.57 -13.33
N LEU A 124 0.65 -14.96 -12.26
CA LEU A 124 0.93 -14.03 -11.16
C LEU A 124 1.82 -12.85 -11.57
N ALA A 125 2.72 -13.04 -12.53
CA ALA A 125 3.61 -11.98 -12.98
C ALA A 125 2.88 -10.96 -13.85
N GLU A 126 2.00 -11.42 -14.75
CA GLU A 126 1.08 -10.58 -15.50
C GLU A 126 0.16 -9.81 -14.56
N LYS A 127 -0.42 -10.47 -13.55
CA LYS A 127 -1.25 -9.79 -12.54
C LYS A 127 -0.48 -8.72 -11.77
N ALA A 128 0.75 -9.01 -11.34
CA ALA A 128 1.61 -8.05 -10.65
C ALA A 128 1.93 -6.84 -11.54
N PHE A 129 2.24 -7.09 -12.81
CA PHE A 129 2.49 -6.04 -13.79
C PHE A 129 1.26 -5.14 -13.96
N TRP A 130 0.10 -5.71 -14.29
CA TRP A 130 -1.13 -4.94 -14.49
C TRP A 130 -1.61 -4.23 -13.22
N PHE A 131 -1.35 -4.78 -12.04
CA PHE A 131 -1.65 -4.12 -10.78
C PHE A 131 -0.82 -2.85 -10.58
N ILE A 132 0.47 -2.88 -10.91
CA ILE A 132 1.40 -1.76 -10.68
C ILE A 132 1.37 -0.76 -11.84
N LEU A 133 0.99 -1.20 -13.04
CA LEU A 133 1.02 -0.38 -14.24
C LEU A 133 0.34 0.99 -14.08
N PRO A 134 -0.82 1.12 -13.43
CA PRO A 134 -1.45 2.42 -13.25
C PRO A 134 -0.60 3.43 -12.48
N MET A 135 0.17 3.00 -11.48
CA MET A 135 1.12 3.83 -10.73
C MET A 135 2.21 4.42 -11.63
N LEU A 136 2.60 3.70 -12.68
CA LEU A 136 3.65 4.13 -13.60
C LEU A 136 3.13 5.01 -14.74
N SER A 137 1.92 5.54 -14.62
CA SER A 137 1.29 6.22 -15.75
C SER A 137 1.63 7.71 -15.83
N PHE A 138 2.62 8.19 -15.08
CA PHE A 138 3.19 9.52 -15.25
C PHE A 138 4.00 9.65 -16.54
N LYS A 139 4.06 10.88 -17.07
CA LYS A 139 4.97 11.24 -18.16
C LYS A 139 6.42 11.25 -17.66
N VAL A 140 7.31 10.57 -18.38
CA VAL A 140 8.70 10.35 -17.94
C VAL A 140 9.49 11.66 -17.82
N GLY A 141 9.37 12.56 -18.79
CA GLY A 141 10.14 13.81 -18.90
C GLY A 141 9.88 14.76 -17.74
N PRO A 142 8.61 15.13 -17.47
CA PRO A 142 8.25 15.92 -16.31
C PRO A 142 8.72 15.32 -14.98
N PHE A 143 8.58 14.00 -14.81
CA PHE A 143 9.07 13.29 -13.63
C PHE A 143 10.60 13.44 -13.47
N VAL A 144 11.37 13.13 -14.52
CA VAL A 144 12.84 13.24 -14.51
C VAL A 144 13.27 14.69 -14.24
N ALA A 145 12.61 15.67 -14.88
CA ALA A 145 12.91 17.09 -14.66
C ALA A 145 12.67 17.54 -13.21
N GLN A 146 11.68 16.97 -12.52
CA GLN A 146 11.46 17.21 -11.10
C GLN A 146 12.52 16.52 -10.24
N MET A 147 12.84 15.26 -10.52
CA MET A 147 13.84 14.50 -9.73
C MET A 147 15.26 15.04 -9.89
N ASN A 148 15.60 15.65 -11.04
CA ASN A 148 16.85 16.38 -11.23
C ASN A 148 16.97 17.63 -10.33
N LYS A 149 15.86 18.15 -9.81
CA LYS A 149 15.83 19.32 -8.91
C LYS A 149 15.66 18.95 -7.45
N LYS A 150 15.07 17.78 -7.16
CA LYS A 150 14.89 17.27 -5.80
C LYS A 150 16.25 16.86 -5.24
N MET A 151 16.69 17.52 -4.18
CA MET A 151 17.97 17.25 -3.53
C MET A 151 17.79 16.25 -2.38
N ILE A 152 18.69 15.26 -2.32
CA ILE A 152 18.78 14.27 -1.23
C ILE A 152 20.19 14.27 -0.65
N ILE A 153 20.30 13.90 0.63
CA ILE A 153 21.59 13.76 1.29
C ILE A 153 22.01 12.31 1.19
N VAL A 154 23.13 12.06 0.51
CA VAL A 154 23.75 10.73 0.44
C VAL A 154 25.21 10.87 0.85
N ASP A 155 25.63 10.08 1.83
CA ASP A 155 26.97 10.15 2.43
C ASP A 155 27.35 11.56 2.91
N GLY A 156 26.39 12.27 3.48
CA GLY A 156 26.57 13.65 3.98
C GLY A 156 26.73 14.71 2.88
N LYS A 157 26.50 14.37 1.62
CA LYS A 157 26.54 15.31 0.49
C LYS A 157 25.17 15.45 -0.15
N GLU A 158 24.77 16.69 -0.38
CA GLU A 158 23.59 16.98 -1.19
C GLU A 158 23.87 16.65 -2.66
N ARG A 159 22.98 15.86 -3.26
CA ARG A 159 22.96 15.56 -4.68
C ARG A 159 21.51 15.46 -5.17
N PRO A 160 21.23 15.71 -6.45
CA PRO A 160 19.89 15.46 -6.97
C PRO A 160 19.55 13.96 -6.91
N VAL A 161 18.26 13.63 -6.84
CA VAL A 161 17.77 12.24 -6.90
C VAL A 161 18.26 11.57 -8.18
N ILE A 162 18.01 12.21 -9.32
CA ILE A 162 18.52 11.79 -10.63
C ILE A 162 19.61 12.75 -11.06
N ARG A 163 20.76 12.22 -11.48
CA ARG A 163 21.87 13.01 -12.02
C ARG A 163 21.71 13.19 -13.53
N GLU A 164 22.19 14.32 -14.02
CA GLU A 164 22.23 14.56 -15.46
C GLU A 164 23.05 13.48 -16.18
N GLY A 165 22.46 12.89 -17.24
CA GLY A 165 23.08 11.81 -18.01
C GLY A 165 23.09 10.43 -17.32
N GLU A 166 22.47 10.29 -16.16
CA GLU A 166 22.31 9.01 -15.48
C GLU A 166 21.48 8.04 -16.32
N HIS A 167 21.91 6.78 -16.38
CA HIS A 167 21.15 5.74 -17.06
C HIS A 167 19.98 5.32 -16.18
N LEU A 168 18.76 5.57 -16.64
CA LEU A 168 17.54 5.25 -15.90
C LEU A 168 17.06 3.83 -16.20
N PRO A 169 16.25 3.23 -15.32
CA PRO A 169 15.73 1.87 -15.50
C PRO A 169 15.01 1.62 -16.83
N TRP A 170 14.42 2.66 -17.43
CA TRP A 170 13.71 2.63 -18.72
C TRP A 170 14.52 3.18 -19.90
N SER A 171 15.78 3.57 -19.70
CA SER A 171 16.63 4.11 -20.78
C SER A 171 16.90 3.08 -21.89
N ASP A 172 16.82 1.78 -21.60
CA ASP A 172 16.94 0.73 -22.61
C ASP A 172 15.74 0.70 -23.57
N ILE A 173 14.52 0.91 -23.05
CA ILE A 173 13.29 0.99 -23.84
C ILE A 173 13.37 2.16 -24.82
N GLN A 174 13.82 3.32 -24.35
CA GLN A 174 14.03 4.48 -25.20
C GLN A 174 14.99 4.16 -26.37
N ARG A 175 16.13 3.52 -26.10
CA ARG A 175 17.09 3.13 -27.15
C ARG A 175 16.51 2.15 -28.15
N LEU A 176 15.60 1.27 -27.74
CA LEU A 176 14.93 0.32 -28.64
C LEU A 176 13.93 1.01 -29.56
N ILE A 177 13.19 1.99 -29.05
CA ILE A 177 12.30 2.83 -29.86
C ILE A 177 13.14 3.62 -30.87
N GLU A 178 14.22 4.26 -30.44
CA GLU A 178 15.12 5.02 -31.32
C GLU A 178 15.73 4.17 -32.44
N ARG A 179 15.98 2.88 -32.17
CA ARG A 179 16.49 1.91 -33.16
C ARG A 179 15.40 1.26 -34.01
N GLY A 180 14.12 1.59 -33.77
CA GLY A 180 12.98 0.98 -34.46
C GLY A 180 12.72 -0.48 -34.10
N SER A 181 13.29 -0.98 -32.99
CA SER A 181 13.04 -2.34 -32.49
C SER A 181 11.70 -2.44 -31.74
N ILE A 182 11.26 -1.33 -31.14
CA ILE A 182 9.89 -1.15 -30.65
C ILE A 182 9.25 -0.11 -31.56
N VAL A 183 8.12 -0.47 -32.17
CA VAL A 183 7.39 0.40 -33.07
C VAL A 183 6.23 1.03 -32.30
N LEU A 184 6.22 2.35 -32.22
CA LEU A 184 5.09 3.10 -31.65
C LEU A 184 3.97 3.19 -32.70
N ASP A 185 2.73 3.33 -32.23
CA ASP A 185 1.61 3.68 -33.11
C ASP A 185 1.71 5.14 -33.61
N GLU A 186 0.92 5.49 -34.62
CA GLU A 186 0.96 6.82 -35.27
C GLU A 186 0.73 7.97 -34.28
N GLU A 187 -0.14 7.76 -33.29
CA GLU A 187 -0.46 8.77 -32.27
C GLU A 187 0.75 9.01 -31.34
N LYS A 188 1.37 7.94 -30.85
CA LYS A 188 2.56 8.05 -30.00
C LYS A 188 3.80 8.54 -30.75
N GLU A 189 3.97 8.16 -32.02
CA GLU A 189 5.02 8.74 -32.86
C GLU A 189 4.80 10.24 -33.07
N LEU A 190 3.55 10.70 -33.23
CA LEU A 190 3.26 12.13 -33.34
C LEU A 190 3.62 12.89 -32.07
N ILE A 191 3.28 12.36 -30.89
CA ILE A 191 3.64 12.93 -29.59
C ILE A 191 5.17 13.05 -29.45
N ARG A 192 5.89 11.97 -29.79
CA ARG A 192 7.36 11.94 -29.79
C ARG A 192 7.94 12.96 -30.77
N ALA A 193 7.41 13.04 -31.99
CA ALA A 193 7.90 13.93 -33.04
C ALA A 193 7.66 15.41 -32.72
N GLN A 194 6.57 15.75 -32.02
CA GLN A 194 6.25 17.11 -31.61
C GLN A 194 7.10 17.60 -30.43
N SER A 195 7.39 16.70 -29.49
CA SER A 195 8.17 17.04 -28.28
C SER A 195 9.68 16.93 -28.48
N GLY A 196 10.13 16.16 -29.47
CA GLY A 196 11.54 15.91 -29.72
C GLY A 196 12.19 14.89 -28.77
N GLU A 197 11.45 14.39 -27.78
CA GLU A 197 11.92 13.43 -26.79
C GLU A 197 10.92 12.29 -26.61
N VAL A 198 11.40 11.05 -26.43
CA VAL A 198 10.57 9.88 -26.06
C VAL A 198 9.91 10.06 -24.67
N LEU A 199 10.30 11.12 -23.96
CA LEU A 199 9.99 11.38 -22.56
C LEU A 199 8.60 12.01 -22.32
N GLU A 200 7.84 12.40 -23.35
CA GLU A 200 6.45 12.85 -23.15
C GLU A 200 5.42 11.72 -23.06
N LEU A 201 5.83 10.46 -23.34
CA LEU A 201 4.99 9.28 -23.15
C LEU A 201 4.94 8.84 -21.68
N LYS A 202 3.88 8.13 -21.32
CA LYS A 202 3.73 7.56 -19.98
C LYS A 202 4.62 6.34 -19.83
N LEU A 203 5.25 6.16 -18.67
CA LEU A 203 6.10 4.98 -18.44
C LEU A 203 5.31 3.68 -18.59
N SER A 204 4.04 3.67 -18.18
CA SER A 204 3.14 2.54 -18.39
C SER A 204 2.92 2.18 -19.85
N GLU A 205 2.79 3.17 -20.74
CA GLU A 205 2.63 2.96 -22.18
C GLU A 205 3.91 2.38 -22.80
N LEU A 206 5.08 2.85 -22.35
CA LEU A 206 6.37 2.32 -22.79
C LEU A 206 6.55 0.85 -22.37
N LEU A 207 6.20 0.53 -21.12
CA LEU A 207 6.30 -0.83 -20.59
C LEU A 207 5.29 -1.79 -21.23
N ALA A 208 4.10 -1.32 -21.59
CA ALA A 208 3.09 -2.14 -22.25
C ALA A 208 3.57 -2.70 -23.60
N LEU A 209 4.53 -2.04 -24.26
CA LEU A 209 5.11 -2.46 -25.55
C LEU A 209 6.24 -3.50 -25.42
N CYS A 210 6.68 -3.79 -24.19
CA CYS A 210 7.80 -4.70 -23.95
C CYS A 210 7.34 -6.16 -23.81
N ASP A 211 8.27 -7.10 -24.03
CA ASP A 211 8.08 -8.49 -23.60
C ASP A 211 8.04 -8.62 -22.06
N ASP A 212 7.49 -9.72 -21.55
CA ASP A 212 7.25 -9.88 -20.10
C ASP A 212 8.54 -9.97 -19.27
N THR A 213 9.62 -10.47 -19.86
CA THR A 213 10.92 -10.54 -19.16
C THR A 213 11.45 -9.14 -18.88
N ARG A 214 11.35 -8.26 -19.89
CA ARG A 214 11.77 -6.87 -19.81
C ARG A 214 10.84 -6.04 -18.94
N LYS A 215 9.51 -6.21 -19.04
CA LYS A 215 8.54 -5.53 -18.17
C LYS A 215 8.89 -5.68 -16.70
N LEU A 216 9.07 -6.92 -16.25
CA LEU A 216 9.38 -7.21 -14.86
C LEU A 216 10.78 -6.71 -14.46
N TYR A 217 11.73 -6.65 -15.41
CA TYR A 217 13.10 -6.20 -15.15
C TYR A 217 13.12 -4.70 -14.94
N THR A 218 12.50 -3.97 -15.86
CA THR A 218 12.39 -2.53 -15.76
C THR A 218 11.56 -2.14 -14.54
N LEU A 219 10.48 -2.87 -14.24
CA LEU A 219 9.65 -2.63 -13.06
C LEU A 219 10.44 -2.78 -11.76
N GLU A 220 11.17 -3.88 -11.61
CA GLU A 220 11.98 -4.16 -10.43
C GLU A 220 13.07 -3.09 -10.20
N ASN A 221 13.81 -2.71 -11.24
CA ASN A 221 14.83 -1.66 -11.14
C ASN A 221 14.20 -0.27 -10.91
N THR A 222 13.09 0.03 -11.57
CA THR A 222 12.33 1.28 -11.36
C THR A 222 11.93 1.44 -9.90
N LEU A 223 11.38 0.38 -9.29
CA LEU A 223 10.97 0.40 -7.90
C LEU A 223 12.17 0.42 -6.93
N ALA A 224 13.27 -0.25 -7.27
CA ALA A 224 14.47 -0.26 -6.45
C ALA A 224 15.16 1.10 -6.39
N ASP A 225 15.24 1.80 -7.53
CA ASP A 225 15.98 3.05 -7.64
C ASP A 225 15.13 4.27 -7.28
N LEU A 226 13.82 4.24 -7.60
CA LEU A 226 12.94 5.41 -7.59
C LEU A 226 11.58 5.14 -6.94
N GLY A 227 11.43 4.05 -6.20
CA GLY A 227 10.13 3.62 -5.64
C GLY A 227 9.46 4.70 -4.79
N SER A 228 10.19 5.26 -3.81
CA SER A 228 9.66 6.34 -2.93
C SER A 228 9.25 7.56 -3.75
N GLU A 229 10.09 8.00 -4.68
CA GLU A 229 9.81 9.17 -5.52
C GLU A 229 8.62 8.95 -6.44
N ILE A 230 8.44 7.75 -6.98
CA ILE A 230 7.29 7.40 -7.80
C ILE A 230 6.02 7.42 -6.96
N VAL A 231 6.06 6.84 -5.75
CA VAL A 231 4.90 6.84 -4.85
C VAL A 231 4.53 8.26 -4.44
N GLU A 232 5.49 9.04 -3.96
CA GLU A 232 5.30 10.44 -3.60
C GLU A 232 4.76 11.26 -4.80
N TYR A 233 5.33 11.07 -5.98
CA TYR A 233 4.94 11.81 -7.18
C TYR A 233 3.51 11.47 -7.62
N ALA A 234 3.15 10.19 -7.66
CA ALA A 234 1.79 9.80 -8.01
C ALA A 234 0.77 10.12 -6.90
N TYR A 235 1.19 10.25 -5.64
CA TYR A 235 0.32 10.71 -4.54
C TYR A 235 0.07 12.23 -4.57
N ASN A 236 1.10 13.04 -4.85
CA ASN A 236 1.03 14.51 -4.75
C ASN A 236 0.64 15.25 -6.04
N LEU A 237 0.51 14.55 -7.18
CA LEU A 237 0.19 15.19 -8.45
C LEU A 237 -1.26 15.71 -8.50
N ASN A 238 -1.40 17.02 -8.72
CA ASN A 238 -2.66 17.74 -8.90
C ASN A 238 -3.56 17.18 -10.02
N GLU A 239 -4.61 16.47 -9.61
CA GLU A 239 -6.03 16.44 -10.07
C GLU A 239 -6.46 16.55 -11.55
N ARG A 240 -5.60 16.75 -12.56
CA ARG A 240 -6.08 16.96 -13.95
C ARG A 240 -5.85 15.83 -14.93
N ASP A 241 -4.79 15.03 -14.76
CA ASP A 241 -4.44 13.98 -15.73
C ASP A 241 -4.41 12.56 -15.14
N TYR A 242 -4.58 12.41 -13.81
CA TYR A 242 -4.47 11.12 -13.13
C TYR A 242 -5.59 10.84 -12.14
N SER A 243 -6.29 9.72 -12.35
CA SER A 243 -7.33 9.19 -11.45
C SER A 243 -6.79 8.20 -10.42
N PHE A 244 -5.46 8.10 -10.26
CA PHE A 244 -4.81 7.14 -9.38
C PHE A 244 -4.18 7.87 -8.19
N GLY A 245 -4.91 7.92 -7.08
CA GLY A 245 -4.32 8.13 -5.76
C GLY A 245 -3.88 6.78 -5.20
N PHE A 246 -2.77 6.73 -4.46
CA PHE A 246 -2.47 5.59 -3.61
C PHE A 246 -3.44 5.58 -2.45
N THR A 247 -4.63 5.03 -2.66
CA THR A 247 -5.61 4.91 -1.60
C THR A 247 -5.36 3.63 -0.81
N ALA A 248 -6.01 3.51 0.35
CA ALA A 248 -6.04 2.27 1.10
C ALA A 248 -6.49 1.04 0.27
N GLU A 249 -7.37 1.24 -0.70
CA GLU A 249 -7.82 0.22 -1.67
C GLU A 249 -6.74 -0.20 -2.67
N PHE A 250 -5.66 0.57 -2.82
CA PHE A 250 -4.46 0.15 -3.56
C PHE A 250 -3.43 -0.52 -2.63
N ILE A 251 -3.20 0.05 -1.45
CA ILE A 251 -2.21 -0.46 -0.48
C ILE A 251 -2.56 -1.89 -0.04
N LEU A 252 -3.83 -2.17 0.23
CA LEU A 252 -4.28 -3.47 0.73
C LEU A 252 -4.04 -4.62 -0.30
N PRO A 253 -4.38 -4.47 -1.59
CA PRO A 253 -3.95 -5.39 -2.64
C PRO A 253 -2.43 -5.53 -2.77
N ALA A 254 -1.65 -4.49 -2.50
CA ALA A 254 -0.18 -4.60 -2.55
C ALA A 254 0.36 -5.50 -1.42
N PHE A 255 -0.15 -5.39 -0.20
CA PHE A 255 0.14 -6.35 0.87
C PHE A 255 -0.27 -7.78 0.48
N SER A 256 -1.41 -7.90 -0.20
CA SER A 256 -1.91 -9.17 -0.68
C SER A 256 -0.96 -9.81 -1.72
N LEU A 257 -0.43 -9.01 -2.65
CA LEU A 257 0.52 -9.46 -3.67
C LEU A 257 1.77 -10.11 -3.04
N TRP A 258 2.28 -9.56 -1.95
CA TRP A 258 3.42 -10.14 -1.23
C TRP A 258 3.12 -11.55 -0.71
N TRP A 259 1.98 -11.73 -0.05
CA TRP A 259 1.56 -13.04 0.46
C TRP A 259 1.36 -14.06 -0.65
N ILE A 260 0.68 -13.68 -1.72
CA ILE A 260 0.44 -14.56 -2.88
C ILE A 260 1.76 -14.96 -3.52
N ALA A 261 2.69 -14.02 -3.67
CA ALA A 261 4.00 -14.31 -4.24
C ALA A 261 4.84 -15.23 -3.34
N GLN A 262 4.74 -15.08 -2.02
CA GLN A 262 5.37 -15.97 -1.06
C GLN A 262 4.80 -17.39 -1.14
N GLU A 263 3.49 -17.56 -1.14
CA GLU A 263 2.86 -18.89 -1.26
C GLU A 263 3.21 -19.59 -2.58
N ASN A 264 3.26 -18.82 -3.68
CA ASN A 264 3.59 -19.34 -5.00
C ASN A 264 5.11 -19.52 -5.21
N ASN A 265 5.95 -19.23 -4.21
CA ASN A 265 7.42 -19.24 -4.31
C ASN A 265 7.96 -18.41 -5.49
N ASN A 266 7.25 -17.35 -5.91
CA ASN A 266 7.66 -16.49 -7.01
C ASN A 266 8.57 -15.37 -6.49
N ASN A 267 9.88 -15.63 -6.46
CA ASN A 267 10.86 -14.72 -5.88
C ASN A 267 10.88 -13.33 -6.52
N ARG A 268 10.64 -13.25 -7.84
CA ARG A 268 10.67 -11.98 -8.56
C ARG A 268 9.47 -11.12 -8.22
N VAL A 269 8.26 -11.69 -8.28
CA VAL A 269 7.04 -10.95 -7.88
C VAL A 269 7.09 -10.60 -6.39
N LYS A 270 7.64 -11.48 -5.55
CA LYS A 270 7.85 -11.19 -4.12
C LYS A 270 8.77 -9.98 -3.93
N ASN A 271 9.86 -9.87 -4.69
CA ASN A 271 10.75 -8.70 -4.59
C ASN A 271 10.05 -7.42 -5.08
N ILE A 272 9.32 -7.48 -6.19
CA ILE A 272 8.52 -6.35 -6.70
C ILE A 272 7.51 -5.90 -5.64
N ALA A 273 6.76 -6.84 -5.03
CA ALA A 273 5.80 -6.56 -3.97
C ALA A 273 6.47 -5.92 -2.75
N ARG A 274 7.63 -6.43 -2.34
CA ARG A 274 8.41 -5.88 -1.23
C ARG A 274 8.84 -4.43 -1.50
N LEU A 275 9.35 -4.15 -2.71
CA LEU A 275 9.81 -2.80 -3.06
C LEU A 275 8.67 -1.78 -3.10
N ILE A 276 7.51 -2.14 -3.67
CA ILE A 276 6.35 -1.23 -3.67
C ILE A 276 5.79 -1.03 -2.27
N ILE A 277 5.73 -2.08 -1.44
CA ILE A 277 5.33 -1.97 -0.03
C ILE A 277 6.29 -1.05 0.74
N GLN A 278 7.60 -1.19 0.53
CA GLN A 278 8.61 -0.34 1.13
C GLN A 278 8.45 1.13 0.74
N ALA A 279 8.24 1.41 -0.55
CA ALA A 279 7.97 2.77 -1.01
C ALA A 279 6.70 3.34 -0.37
N MET A 280 5.60 2.59 -0.35
CA MET A 280 4.35 3.04 0.28
C MET A 280 4.51 3.25 1.80
N ASN A 281 5.33 2.43 2.46
CA ASN A 281 5.61 2.54 3.89
C ASN A 281 6.34 3.83 4.26
N ASN A 282 7.19 4.33 3.35
CA ASN A 282 7.91 5.58 3.54
C ASN A 282 6.99 6.79 3.31
N GLU A 283 6.13 6.73 2.29
CA GLU A 283 5.45 7.92 1.78
C GLU A 283 3.97 8.05 2.20
N VAL A 284 3.17 6.98 2.12
CA VAL A 284 1.70 7.11 2.10
C VAL A 284 0.95 6.27 3.13
N ILE A 285 1.51 5.17 3.65
CA ILE A 285 0.77 4.28 4.58
C ILE A 285 0.24 5.03 5.80
N GLU A 286 1.07 5.89 6.39
CA GLU A 286 0.71 6.62 7.61
C GLU A 286 -0.38 7.67 7.37
N LEU A 287 -0.38 8.28 6.17
CA LEU A 287 -1.39 9.25 5.73
C LEU A 287 -2.70 8.56 5.34
N GLU A 288 -2.61 7.47 4.60
CA GLU A 288 -3.78 6.76 4.11
C GLU A 288 -4.51 6.00 5.19
N PHE A 289 -3.80 5.48 6.19
CA PHE A 289 -4.37 4.79 7.34
C PHE A 289 -4.22 5.64 8.61
N GLU A 290 -4.63 6.91 8.61
CA GLU A 290 -4.51 7.82 9.77
C GLU A 290 -4.96 7.18 11.11
N GLU A 291 -5.91 6.25 11.05
CA GLU A 291 -6.42 5.59 12.24
C GLU A 291 -5.42 4.65 12.90
N VAL A 292 -4.52 4.05 12.13
CA VAL A 292 -3.54 3.01 12.56
C VAL A 292 -2.13 3.22 11.99
N GLY A 293 -1.86 4.37 11.38
CA GLY A 293 -0.78 4.58 10.42
C GLY A 293 0.61 4.28 10.97
N ALA A 294 0.94 4.82 12.14
CA ALA A 294 2.24 4.60 12.78
C ALA A 294 2.46 3.12 13.15
N ASP A 295 1.45 2.48 13.76
CA ASP A 295 1.51 1.05 14.12
C ASP A 295 1.60 0.16 12.88
N LEU A 296 0.84 0.48 11.83
CA LEU A 296 0.84 -0.25 10.57
C LEU A 296 2.19 -0.11 9.87
N LYS A 297 2.76 1.09 9.84
CA LYS A 297 4.08 1.37 9.28
C LYS A 297 5.18 0.58 9.96
N ASP A 298 5.16 0.54 11.30
CA ASP A 298 6.08 -0.26 12.09
C ASP A 298 5.89 -1.78 11.86
N PHE A 299 4.65 -2.25 11.78
CA PHE A 299 4.34 -3.65 11.51
C PHE A 299 4.86 -4.08 10.14
N VAL A 300 4.56 -3.29 9.10
CA VAL A 300 4.99 -3.54 7.71
C VAL A 300 6.51 -3.58 7.62
N ALA A 301 7.20 -2.62 8.22
CA ALA A 301 8.66 -2.56 8.26
C ALA A 301 9.33 -3.77 8.93
N ARG A 302 8.66 -4.43 9.87
CA ARG A 302 9.20 -5.58 10.59
C ARG A 302 8.81 -6.94 10.00
N LYS A 303 7.68 -7.02 9.31
CA LYS A 303 7.05 -8.30 8.94
C LYS A 303 6.98 -8.56 7.44
N LEU A 304 6.92 -7.51 6.61
CA LEU A 304 6.74 -7.65 5.17
C LEU A 304 7.96 -7.21 4.35
N ILE A 305 8.80 -6.32 4.90
CA ILE A 305 10.01 -5.76 4.27
C ILE A 305 11.26 -6.41 4.84
#